data_AF-A0A3N5F0N8-F1
#
_entry.id   AF-A0A3N5F0N8-F1
#
_cell.length_a   1.000
_cell.length_b   1.000
_cell.length_c   1.000
_cell.angle_alpha   90.00
_cell.angle_beta   90.00
_cell.angle_gamma   90.00
#
_symmetry.space_group_name_H-M   'P 1'
#
loop_
_entity.id
_entity.type
_entity.pdbx_description
1 polymer ?
#
loop_
_entity_poly.entity_id
_entity_poly.type
_entity_poly.pdbx_seq_one_letter_code
_entity_poly.pdbx_strand_id
1 'polypeptide(L)' 'MRWLIVTADELGRSSKRNQGIVDAHCKGIVTSASMLAYGPAFREAVKIAKALPKLDIGLHLNLSEG' A
#
# COMPACT_ATOMS: atom_id res chain seq x y z
N MET A 1 -18.53 -2.14 20.31
CA MET A 1 -17.86 -1.50 19.15
C MET A 1 -17.67 -2.51 18.03
N ARG A 2 -17.60 -2.05 16.79
CA ARG A 2 -17.20 -2.85 15.61
C ARG A 2 -15.99 -2.17 14.97
N TRP A 3 -15.01 -2.96 14.54
CA TRP A 3 -13.78 -2.49 13.88
C TRP A 3 -13.80 -2.89 12.40
N LEU A 4 -13.27 -2.02 11.54
CA LEU A 4 -13.09 -2.28 10.11
C LEU A 4 -11.68 -1.84 9.71
N ILE A 5 -10.97 -2.72 9.01
CA ILE A 5 -9.70 -2.42 8.36
C ILE A 5 -9.97 -2.44 6.85
N VAL A 6 -9.61 -1.37 6.16
CA VAL A 6 -9.72 -1.28 4.71
C VAL A 6 -8.32 -1.32 4.13
N THR A 7 -7.98 -2.45 3.50
CA THR A 7 -6.65 -2.70 2.95
C THR A 7 -6.64 -2.43 1.45
N ALA A 8 -5.67 -1.63 0.98
CA ALA A 8 -5.39 -1.50 -0.44
C ALA A 8 -4.24 -2.43 -0.85
N ASP A 9 -4.44 -3.19 -1.92
CA ASP A 9 -3.47 -4.19 -2.36
C ASP A 9 -2.43 -3.64 -3.34
N GLU A 10 -1.30 -4.36 -3.39
CA GLU A 10 -0.25 -4.18 -4.40
C GLU A 10 0.51 -2.84 -4.35
N LEU A 11 0.67 -2.27 -3.14
CA LEU A 11 1.59 -1.16 -2.93
C LEU A 11 3.00 -1.58 -3.38
N GLY A 12 3.64 -0.80 -4.23
CA GLY A 12 4.93 -1.12 -4.84
C GLY A 12 4.86 -1.72 -6.24
N ARG A 13 3.68 -2.06 -6.78
CA ARG A 13 3.57 -2.56 -8.17
C ARG A 13 3.93 -1.51 -9.21
N SER A 14 3.38 -0.30 -9.09
CA SER A 14 3.62 0.80 -10.04
C SER A 14 3.40 2.15 -9.37
N SER A 15 4.03 3.22 -9.88
CA SER A 15 3.84 4.56 -9.35
C SER A 15 2.38 5.04 -9.40
N LYS A 16 1.65 4.65 -10.44
CA LYS A 16 0.21 4.98 -10.55
C LYS A 16 -0.61 4.31 -9.44
N ARG A 17 -0.34 3.04 -9.13
CA ARG A 17 -1.01 2.35 -8.00
C ARG A 17 -0.59 2.94 -6.67
N ASN A 18 0.71 3.19 -6.46
CA ASN A 18 1.21 3.85 -5.27
C ASN A 18 0.47 5.16 -4.99
N GLN A 19 0.38 6.03 -6.00
CA GLN A 19 -0.32 7.30 -5.87
C GLN A 19 -1.82 7.12 -5.60
N GLY A 20 -2.46 6.17 -6.27
CA GLY A 20 -3.86 5.83 -5.99
C GLY A 20 -4.10 5.38 -4.55
N ILE A 21 -3.20 4.58 -3.99
CA ILE A 21 -3.25 4.14 -2.59
C ILE A 21 -3.04 5.34 -1.64
N VAL A 22 -2.09 6.24 -1.97
CA VAL A 22 -1.88 7.48 -1.20
C VAL A 22 -3.14 8.33 -1.21
N ASP A 23 -3.77 8.55 -2.36
CA ASP A 23 -5.00 9.32 -2.45
C ASP A 23 -6.15 8.65 -1.69
N ALA A 24 -6.30 7.32 -1.81
CA ALA A 24 -7.33 6.57 -1.11
C ALA A 24 -7.14 6.52 0.41
N HIS A 25 -5.90 6.63 0.90
CA HIS A 25 -5.58 6.75 2.33
C HIS A 25 -5.79 8.18 2.83
N CYS A 26 -5.19 9.16 2.15
CA CYS A 26 -5.19 10.56 2.60
C CYS A 26 -6.56 11.24 2.43
N LYS A 27 -7.36 10.82 1.45
CA LYS A 27 -8.65 11.44 1.10
C LYS A 27 -9.82 10.46 1.15
N GLY A 28 -9.58 9.21 1.57
CA GLY A 28 -10.58 8.15 1.56
C GLY A 28 -10.59 7.35 2.86
N ILE A 29 -10.95 6.08 2.75
CA ILE A 29 -11.18 5.18 3.89
C ILE A 29 -10.09 4.11 4.06
N VAL A 30 -9.06 4.09 3.22
CA VAL A 30 -7.99 3.08 3.32
C VAL A 30 -7.21 3.29 4.60
N THR A 31 -7.13 2.25 5.42
CA THR A 31 -6.42 2.27 6.70
C THR A 31 -5.11 1.50 6.66
N SER A 32 -4.97 0.54 5.74
CA SER A 32 -3.73 -0.23 5.57
C SER A 32 -3.44 -0.53 4.10
N ALA A 33 -2.20 -0.93 3.79
CA ALA A 33 -1.82 -1.40 2.47
C ALA A 33 -0.91 -2.63 2.55
N SER A 34 -1.02 -3.52 1.57
CA SER A 34 -0.15 -4.68 1.43
C SER A 34 0.92 -4.41 0.36
N MET A 35 2.20 -4.58 0.71
CA MET A 35 3.33 -4.18 -0.12
C MET A 35 3.97 -5.36 -0.85
N LEU A 36 4.16 -5.22 -2.16
CA LEU A 36 4.98 -6.10 -3.00
C LEU A 36 6.45 -5.72 -2.88
N ALA A 37 7.22 -6.51 -2.12
CA ALA A 37 8.62 -6.24 -1.81
C ALA A 37 9.59 -6.27 -3.02
N TYR A 38 9.15 -6.84 -4.14
CA TYR A 38 9.91 -6.94 -5.40
C TYR A 38 9.29 -6.13 -6.54
N GLY A 39 8.19 -5.39 -6.28
CA GLY A 39 7.48 -4.67 -7.32
C GLY A 39 8.33 -3.56 -7.96
N PRO A 40 8.10 -3.22 -9.25
CA PRO A 40 8.87 -2.19 -9.97
C PRO A 40 8.94 -0.82 -9.26
N ALA A 41 7.91 -0.47 -8.48
CA ALA A 41 7.83 0.78 -7.73
C ALA A 41 8.05 0.60 -6.22
N PHE A 42 8.70 -0.50 -5.79
CA PHE A 42 8.94 -0.80 -4.38
C PHE A 42 9.69 0.32 -3.64
N ARG A 43 10.72 0.91 -4.25
CA ARG A 43 11.49 1.99 -3.61
C ARG A 43 10.65 3.24 -3.33
N GLU A 44 9.72 3.54 -4.22
CA GLU A 44 8.75 4.63 -4.02
C GLU A 44 7.76 4.29 -2.92
N ALA A 45 7.23 3.05 -2.92
CA ALA A 45 6.36 2.54 -1.87
C ALA A 45 6.99 2.60 -0.47
N VAL A 46 8.28 2.29 -0.34
CA VAL A 46 9.03 2.45 0.93
C VAL A 46 9.09 3.92 1.37
N LYS A 47 9.28 4.86 0.44
CA LYS A 47 9.25 6.30 0.77
C LYS A 47 7.87 6.73 1.24
N ILE A 48 6.81 6.27 0.57
CA ILE A 48 5.42 6.52 0.93
C ILE A 48 5.12 5.99 2.34
N ALA A 49 5.46 4.72 2.62
CA ALA A 49 5.27 4.11 3.92
C ALA A 49 5.94 4.89 5.06
N LYS A 50 7.16 5.41 4.81
CA LYS A 50 7.87 6.26 5.78
C LYS A 50 7.23 7.64 5.95
N ALA A 51 6.67 8.21 4.88
CA ALA A 51 6.04 9.52 4.90
C ALA A 51 4.63 9.51 5.50
N LEU A 52 3.94 8.36 5.49
CA LEU A 52 2.57 8.18 5.96
C LEU A 52 2.52 7.17 7.12
N PRO A 53 2.98 7.53 8.33
CA PRO A 53 3.05 6.60 9.47
C PRO A 53 1.69 6.13 9.99
N LYS A 54 0.58 6.70 9.50
CA LYS A 54 -0.79 6.27 9.81
C LYS A 54 -1.35 5.23 8.82
N LEU A 55 -0.64 4.95 7.73
CA LEU A 55 -0.97 3.88 6.80
C LEU A 55 -0.25 2.62 7.28
N ASP A 56 -1.01 1.67 7.84
CA ASP A 56 -0.42 0.39 8.26
C ASP A 56 0.09 -0.39 7.05
N ILE A 57 1.28 -0.99 7.13
CA ILE A 57 1.91 -1.70 6.02
C ILE A 57 2.06 -3.18 6.35
N GLY A 58 1.44 -4.03 5.54
CA GLY A 58 1.63 -5.49 5.52
C GLY A 58 2.45 -5.96 4.33
N LEU A 59 2.85 -7.23 4.33
CA LEU A 59 3.51 -7.89 3.19
C LEU A 59 2.46 -8.49 2.24
N HIS A 60 2.55 -8.18 0.95
CA HIS A 60 1.76 -8.85 -0.09
C HIS A 60 2.59 -9.98 -0.70
N LEU A 61 2.38 -11.21 -0.21
CA LEU A 61 3.01 -12.40 -0.80
C LEU A 61 2.32 -12.72 -2.12
N ASN A 62 3.09 -12.73 -3.21
CA ASN A 62 2.60 -13.11 -4.53
C ASN A 62 3.42 -14.29 -5.06
N LEU A 63 2.71 -15.35 -5.47
CA LEU A 63 3.27 -16.62 -5.94
C LEU A 63 2.86 -16.92 -7.40
N SER A 64 2.09 -16.04 -8.02
CA SER A 64 1.50 -16.25 -9.35
C SER A 64 2.11 -15.37 -10.43
N GLU A 65 2.69 -14.22 -10.07
CA GLU A 65 3.22 -13.26 -11.04
C GLU A 65 4.57 -12.67 -10.62
N GLY A 66 5.45 -12.45 -11.61
CA GLY A 66 6.77 -11.82 -11.47
C GLY A 66 7.30 -11.36 -12.82
#